data_AF-A0A7X6TNE3-F1
#
_entry.id   AF-A0A7X6TNE3-F1
#
_cell.length_a   1.000
_cell.length_b   1.000
_cell.length_c   1.000
_cell.angle_alpha   90.00
_cell.angle_beta   90.00
_cell.angle_gamma   90.00
#
_symmetry.space_group_name_H-M   'P 1'
#
loop_
_entity.id
_entity.type
_entity.pdbx_description
1 polymer ?
#
loop_
_entity_poly.entity_id
_entity_poly.type
_entity_poly.pdbx_seq_one_letter_code
_entity_poly.pdbx_strand_id
1 'polypeptide(L)'
;MKLNIISWAIDEEILTKIKSFYADNQVENPNEYVIFMAKVKGCSITIYHSLQAVFQGKNAQSEAEIFGYDPTVKWLYSSDHAGSDEVGTGDYFGPIVVVASYVKEENLEELNRLGIRDSKKLSDDFILTVGPKLIRKYPYSLMVLDNEKYNSLIKKGWNMNSLKAALHN
;
A
#
# COMPACT_ATOMS: atom_id res chain seq x y z
N MET A 1 20.69 4.54 13.69
CA MET A 1 19.96 5.45 12.77
C MET A 1 19.17 4.59 11.80
N LYS A 2 17.85 4.80 11.67
CA LYS A 2 17.07 4.14 10.63
C LYS A 2 17.55 4.64 9.26
N LEU A 3 17.83 3.72 8.34
CA LEU A 3 18.09 4.06 6.94
C LEU A 3 16.77 4.61 6.35
N ASN A 4 16.78 5.85 5.87
CA ASN A 4 15.66 6.38 5.10
C ASN A 4 15.67 5.70 3.72
N ILE A 5 14.54 5.10 3.36
CA ILE A 5 14.32 4.42 2.08
C ILE A 5 13.08 5.04 1.46
N ILE A 6 13.21 5.49 0.22
CA ILE A 6 12.10 5.97 -0.61
C ILE A 6 11.96 5.02 -1.77
N SER A 7 10.73 4.58 -2.02
CA SER A 7 10.35 3.85 -3.23
C SER A 7 9.35 4.72 -3.98
N TRP A 8 9.71 5.07 -5.20
CA TRP A 8 8.94 5.99 -6.04
C TRP A 8 8.75 5.36 -7.42
N ALA A 9 7.49 5.17 -7.81
CA ALA A 9 7.16 4.83 -9.19
C ALA A 9 7.35 6.08 -10.06
N ILE A 10 8.22 5.99 -11.05
CA ILE A 10 8.58 7.07 -11.96
C ILE A 10 8.12 6.74 -13.39
N ASP A 11 8.17 7.73 -14.27
CA ASP A 11 7.99 7.53 -15.72
C ASP A 11 9.33 7.55 -16.46
N GLU A 12 9.27 7.34 -17.78
CA GLU A 12 10.45 7.34 -18.67
C GLU A 12 11.14 8.72 -18.76
N GLU A 13 10.39 9.81 -18.56
CA GLU A 13 10.95 11.17 -18.57
C GLU A 13 11.85 11.37 -17.35
N ILE A 14 11.35 11.03 -16.17
CA ILE A 14 12.10 11.09 -14.92
C ILE A 14 13.28 10.13 -14.95
N LEU A 15 13.11 8.91 -15.48
CA LEU A 15 14.20 7.96 -15.67
C LEU A 15 15.35 8.58 -16.47
N THR A 16 15.03 9.23 -17.58
CA THR A 16 16.02 9.86 -18.47
C THR A 16 16.75 10.99 -17.73
N LYS A 17 16.02 11.81 -16.96
CA LYS A 17 16.61 12.86 -16.12
C LYS A 17 17.56 12.30 -15.08
N ILE A 18 17.18 11.23 -14.36
CA ILE A 18 18.02 10.61 -13.33
C ILE A 18 19.29 10.01 -13.95
N LYS A 19 19.17 9.27 -15.06
CA LYS A 19 20.33 8.69 -15.77
C LYS A 19 21.31 9.77 -16.22
N SER A 20 20.80 10.86 -16.79
CA SER A 20 21.64 11.97 -17.23
C SER A 20 22.28 12.72 -16.07
N PHE A 21 21.55 12.91 -14.96
CA PHE A 21 22.04 13.69 -13.81
C PHE A 21 23.15 12.95 -13.04
N TYR A 22 23.04 11.63 -12.92
CA TYR A 22 24.01 10.80 -12.18
C TYR A 22 24.94 9.98 -13.08
N ALA A 23 25.12 10.35 -14.35
CA ALA A 23 25.97 9.62 -15.29
C ALA A 23 27.39 9.38 -14.74
N ASP A 24 28.00 10.41 -14.12
CA ASP A 24 29.34 10.34 -13.53
C ASP A 24 29.40 9.55 -12.21
N ASN A 25 28.26 9.24 -11.61
CA ASN A 25 28.14 8.50 -10.35
C ASN A 25 27.57 7.09 -10.53
N GLN A 26 27.44 6.64 -11.78
CA GLN A 26 26.95 5.31 -12.11
C GLN A 26 27.87 4.23 -11.55
N VAL A 27 27.26 3.17 -11.04
CA VAL A 27 27.95 1.96 -10.57
C VAL A 27 27.33 0.73 -11.23
N GLU A 28 28.16 -0.28 -11.50
CA GLU A 28 27.65 -1.55 -11.98
C GLU A 28 26.89 -2.29 -10.88
N ASN A 29 25.81 -2.96 -11.27
CA ASN A 29 25.02 -3.82 -10.41
C ASN A 29 24.79 -5.15 -11.12
N PRO A 30 25.15 -6.30 -10.52
CA PRO A 30 25.00 -7.61 -11.17
C PRO A 30 23.54 -8.08 -11.26
N ASN A 31 22.59 -7.36 -10.67
CA ASN A 31 21.18 -7.73 -10.70
C ASN A 31 20.53 -7.40 -12.05
N GLU A 32 20.07 -8.42 -12.77
CA GLU A 32 19.44 -8.31 -14.09
C GLU A 32 18.16 -7.45 -14.10
N TYR A 33 17.50 -7.26 -12.95
CA TYR A 33 16.32 -6.42 -12.84
C TYR A 33 16.63 -4.92 -12.73
N VAL A 34 17.90 -4.56 -12.51
CA VAL A 34 18.34 -3.17 -12.30
C VAL A 34 18.79 -2.55 -13.62
N ILE A 35 18.13 -1.46 -14.02
CA ILE A 35 18.44 -0.73 -15.26
C ILE A 35 19.45 0.39 -15.04
N PHE A 36 19.58 0.87 -13.81
CA PHE A 36 20.50 1.94 -13.45
C PHE A 36 20.78 1.90 -11.95
N MET A 37 22.03 2.12 -11.58
CA MET A 37 22.41 2.32 -10.19
C MET A 37 23.46 3.43 -10.12
N ALA A 38 23.32 4.32 -9.15
CA ALA A 38 24.29 5.37 -8.86
C ALA A 38 24.50 5.52 -7.36
N LYS A 39 25.69 5.98 -6.97
CA LYS A 39 26.03 6.27 -5.57
C LYS A 39 26.56 7.68 -5.42
N VAL A 40 25.89 8.46 -4.57
CA VAL A 40 26.29 9.80 -4.18
C VAL A 40 26.45 9.89 -2.66
N LYS A 41 26.96 11.02 -2.17
CA LYS A 41 27.29 11.18 -0.75
C LYS A 41 26.04 11.04 0.11
N GLY A 42 25.90 9.88 0.75
CA GLY A 42 24.79 9.61 1.68
C GLY A 42 23.50 9.13 1.02
N CYS A 43 23.52 8.76 -0.27
CA CYS A 43 22.40 8.13 -0.96
C CYS A 43 22.86 7.12 -2.03
N SER A 44 22.17 5.99 -2.10
CA SER A 44 22.23 5.03 -3.20
C SER A 44 20.92 5.11 -3.98
N ILE A 45 21.00 5.25 -5.29
CA ILE A 45 19.87 5.29 -6.21
C ILE A 45 19.89 4.01 -7.02
N THR A 46 18.80 3.25 -7.00
CA THR A 46 18.63 2.02 -7.77
C THR A 46 17.32 2.10 -8.53
N ILE A 47 17.35 1.90 -9.84
CA ILE A 47 16.14 1.88 -10.68
C ILE A 47 15.98 0.50 -11.29
N TYR A 48 14.76 -0.04 -11.22
CA TYR A 48 14.40 -1.34 -11.78
C TYR A 48 13.69 -1.21 -13.13
N HIS A 49 13.66 -2.29 -13.90
CA HIS A 49 12.87 -2.39 -15.15
C HIS A 49 11.38 -2.07 -14.96
N SER A 50 10.84 -2.22 -13.74
CA SER A 50 9.47 -1.83 -13.39
C SER A 50 9.24 -0.31 -13.27
N LEU A 51 10.25 0.51 -13.57
CA LEU A 51 10.27 1.96 -13.32
C LEU A 51 10.08 2.32 -11.84
N GLN A 52 10.44 1.41 -10.94
CA GLN A 52 10.55 1.71 -9.52
C GLN A 52 11.94 2.27 -9.24
N ALA A 53 12.01 3.54 -8.83
CA ALA A 53 13.22 4.18 -8.34
C ALA A 53 13.29 4.06 -6.81
N VAL A 54 14.42 3.59 -6.31
CA VAL A 54 14.68 3.40 -4.89
C VAL A 54 15.86 4.26 -4.46
N PHE A 55 15.60 5.20 -3.56
CA PHE A 55 16.60 6.07 -2.95
C PHE A 55 16.84 5.60 -1.52
N GLN A 56 18.09 5.31 -1.15
CA GLN A 56 18.44 4.75 0.16
C GLN A 56 19.60 5.49 0.79
N GLY A 57 19.41 5.95 2.03
CA GLY A 57 20.45 6.61 2.80
C GLY A 57 19.96 7.87 3.49
N LYS A 58 20.87 8.54 4.20
CA LYS A 58 20.56 9.76 4.96
C LYS A 58 20.00 10.89 4.09
N ASN A 59 20.40 10.95 2.82
CA ASN A 59 19.99 11.99 1.88
C ASN A 59 18.90 11.53 0.90
N ALA A 60 18.31 10.34 1.09
CA ALA A 60 17.35 9.76 0.15
C ALA A 60 16.22 10.74 -0.25
N GLN A 61 15.66 11.45 0.73
CA GLN A 61 14.59 12.44 0.51
C GLN A 61 15.03 13.59 -0.38
N SER A 62 16.12 14.26 -0.02
CA SER A 62 16.62 15.40 -0.80
C SER A 62 17.03 15.00 -2.21
N GLU A 63 17.59 13.80 -2.41
CA GLU A 63 17.96 13.33 -3.76
C GLU A 63 16.72 13.00 -4.61
N ALA A 64 15.65 12.45 -4.01
CA ALA A 64 14.41 12.18 -4.73
C ALA A 64 13.68 13.49 -5.10
N GLU A 65 13.67 14.47 -4.19
CA GLU A 65 13.02 15.78 -4.36
C GLU A 65 13.60 16.58 -5.55
N ILE A 66 14.87 16.41 -5.90
CA ILE A 66 15.51 17.02 -7.08
C ILE A 66 14.71 16.75 -8.35
N PHE A 67 14.13 15.55 -8.47
CA PHE A 67 13.40 15.11 -9.64
C PHE A 67 11.89 15.32 -9.54
N GLY A 68 11.43 15.97 -8.46
CA GLY A 68 10.00 16.23 -8.22
C GLY A 68 9.31 15.16 -7.38
N TYR A 69 10.04 14.34 -6.63
CA TYR A 69 9.41 13.49 -5.62
C TYR A 69 8.76 14.37 -4.56
N ASP A 70 7.44 14.27 -4.45
CA ASP A 70 6.68 14.89 -3.37
C ASP A 70 6.18 13.79 -2.41
N PRO A 71 6.67 13.73 -1.16
CA PRO A 71 6.23 12.73 -0.19
C PRO A 71 4.74 12.89 0.20
N THR A 72 4.13 14.03 -0.13
CA THR A 72 2.70 14.30 0.11
C THR A 72 1.81 13.74 -1.00
N VAL A 73 2.34 13.59 -2.22
CA VAL A 73 1.65 12.96 -3.36
C VAL A 73 1.73 11.45 -3.22
N LYS A 74 0.84 10.90 -2.40
CA LYS A 74 0.51 9.47 -2.45
C LYS A 74 -0.45 9.25 -3.60
N TRP A 75 0.02 8.65 -4.69
CA TRP A 75 -0.79 8.21 -5.84
C TRP A 75 -2.03 7.39 -5.47
N LEU A 76 -2.07 6.81 -4.28
CA LEU A 76 -3.23 6.11 -3.71
C LEU A 76 -4.38 7.06 -3.30
N TYR A 77 -4.17 8.37 -3.24
CA TYR A 77 -5.15 9.36 -2.79
C TYR A 77 -5.57 10.36 -3.87
N SER A 78 -5.14 10.17 -5.11
CA SER A 78 -5.36 11.12 -6.23
C SER A 78 -6.29 10.55 -7.30
N SER A 79 -7.17 9.63 -6.92
CA SER A 79 -8.25 9.11 -7.77
C SER A 79 -9.32 8.45 -6.91
N ASP A 80 -10.32 7.83 -7.54
CA ASP A 80 -11.30 6.98 -6.86
C ASP A 80 -10.73 5.57 -6.65
N HIS A 81 -10.94 4.99 -5.45
CA HIS A 81 -10.35 3.70 -5.09
C HIS A 81 -11.39 2.78 -4.45
N ALA A 82 -11.24 1.48 -4.73
CA ALA A 82 -11.84 0.43 -3.94
C ALA A 82 -10.77 -0.22 -3.05
N GLY A 83 -11.05 -0.35 -1.77
CA GLY A 83 -10.21 -1.08 -0.82
C GLY A 83 -10.99 -2.23 -0.21
N SER A 84 -10.33 -3.36 0.04
CA SER A 84 -10.92 -4.48 0.77
C SER A 84 -10.01 -4.95 1.90
N ASP A 85 -10.59 -5.42 2.99
CA ASP A 85 -9.87 -5.95 4.15
C ASP A 85 -10.71 -7.00 4.88
N GLU A 86 -10.04 -7.81 5.71
CA GLU A 86 -10.66 -8.89 6.46
C GLU A 86 -10.40 -8.84 7.97
N VAL A 87 -11.34 -9.40 8.73
CA VAL A 87 -11.23 -9.65 10.17
C VAL A 87 -11.70 -11.07 10.51
N GLY A 88 -11.36 -11.57 11.71
CA GLY A 88 -11.76 -12.90 12.17
C GLY A 88 -10.80 -14.03 11.81
N THR A 89 -9.74 -13.79 11.03
CA THR A 89 -8.83 -14.85 10.57
C THR A 89 -7.96 -15.47 11.68
N GLY A 90 -7.70 -14.71 12.75
CA GLY A 90 -6.97 -15.16 13.94
C GLY A 90 -7.87 -15.53 15.12
N ASP A 91 -9.17 -15.28 15.01
CA ASP A 91 -10.11 -15.50 16.08
C ASP A 91 -10.56 -16.96 16.08
N TYR A 92 -10.49 -17.61 17.23
CA TYR A 92 -10.97 -19.00 17.36
C TYR A 92 -12.50 -19.08 17.24
N PHE A 93 -13.19 -18.03 17.68
CA PHE A 93 -14.64 -17.93 17.62
C PHE A 93 -15.06 -16.85 16.63
N GLY A 94 -16.15 -17.13 15.91
CA GLY A 94 -16.77 -16.19 15.00
C GLY A 94 -16.37 -16.40 13.54
N PRO A 95 -17.08 -15.75 12.61
CA PRO A 95 -16.85 -15.89 11.19
C PRO A 95 -15.61 -15.12 10.74
N ILE A 96 -15.14 -15.42 9.53
CA ILE A 96 -14.27 -14.50 8.79
C ILE A 96 -15.16 -13.53 8.04
N VAL A 97 -14.89 -12.23 8.20
CA VAL A 97 -15.66 -11.17 7.55
C VAL A 97 -14.73 -10.39 6.63
N VAL A 98 -15.11 -10.27 5.36
CA VAL A 98 -14.41 -9.47 4.36
C VAL A 98 -15.33 -8.37 3.88
N VAL A 99 -14.82 -7.14 3.85
CA VAL A 99 -15.55 -5.97 3.37
C VAL A 99 -14.72 -5.27 2.31
N ALA A 100 -15.37 -4.90 1.21
CA ALA A 100 -14.83 -3.97 0.24
C ALA A 100 -15.64 -2.67 0.26
N SER A 101 -14.99 -1.52 0.20
CA SER A 101 -15.64 -0.20 0.12
C SER A 101 -15.05 0.58 -1.05
N TYR A 102 -15.91 1.29 -1.77
CA TYR A 102 -15.48 2.23 -2.80
C TYR A 102 -15.59 3.67 -2.28
N VAL A 103 -14.51 4.42 -2.44
CA VAL A 103 -14.35 5.79 -1.92
C VAL A 103 -13.89 6.67 -3.07
N LYS A 104 -14.61 7.78 -3.26
CA LYS A 104 -14.20 8.80 -4.22
C LYS A 104 -13.11 9.69 -3.67
N GLU A 105 -12.28 10.24 -4.55
CA GLU A 105 -11.20 11.15 -4.18
C GLU A 105 -11.70 12.32 -3.29
N GLU A 106 -12.84 12.91 -3.67
CA GLU A 106 -13.48 14.03 -2.97
C GLU A 106 -13.85 13.74 -1.50
N ASN A 107 -13.93 12.47 -1.11
CA ASN A 107 -14.30 12.07 0.25
C ASN A 107 -13.10 11.76 1.16
N LEU A 108 -11.87 11.75 0.62
CA LEU A 108 -10.68 11.36 1.37
C LEU A 108 -10.37 12.33 2.51
N GLU A 109 -10.52 13.64 2.30
CA GLU A 109 -10.33 14.63 3.36
C GLU A 109 -11.27 14.40 4.55
N GLU A 110 -12.52 14.04 4.28
CA GLU A 110 -13.50 13.78 5.33
C GLU A 110 -13.14 12.53 6.13
N LEU A 111 -12.75 11.44 5.46
CA LEU A 111 -12.31 10.22 6.15
C LEU A 111 -11.09 10.50 7.05
N ASN A 112 -10.15 11.33 6.57
CA ASN A 112 -9.02 11.80 7.36
C ASN A 112 -9.47 12.63 8.57
N ARG A 113 -10.43 13.55 8.40
CA ARG A 113 -11.01 14.36 9.49
C ARG A 113 -11.77 13.53 10.51
N LEU A 114 -12.45 12.48 10.06
CA LEU A 114 -13.13 11.51 10.93
C LEU A 114 -12.15 10.66 11.75
N GLY A 115 -10.85 10.69 11.42
CA GLY A 115 -9.83 9.93 12.12
C GLY A 115 -9.74 8.47 11.68
N ILE A 116 -10.28 8.13 10.50
CA ILE A 116 -10.14 6.79 9.93
C ILE A 116 -8.67 6.58 9.57
N ARG A 117 -8.04 5.65 10.29
CA ARG A 117 -6.61 5.32 10.23
C ARG A 117 -6.46 3.80 10.29
N ASP A 118 -5.23 3.35 10.53
CA ASP A 118 -4.93 1.96 10.90
C ASP A 118 -5.93 1.47 11.97
N SER A 119 -6.81 0.55 11.58
CA SER A 119 -7.93 0.07 12.38
C SER A 119 -7.48 -0.57 13.68
N LYS A 120 -6.25 -1.10 13.73
CA LYS A 120 -5.62 -1.69 14.92
C LYS A 120 -5.36 -0.68 16.03
N LYS A 121 -5.45 0.62 15.73
CA LYS A 121 -5.27 1.72 16.69
C LYS A 121 -6.59 2.38 17.08
N LEU A 122 -7.72 1.91 16.55
CA LEU A 122 -9.05 2.42 16.84
C LEU A 122 -9.68 1.58 17.95
N SER A 123 -10.46 2.21 18.83
CA SER A 123 -11.22 1.52 19.88
C SER A 123 -12.56 1.01 19.35
N ASP A 124 -13.10 -0.02 20.01
CA ASP A 124 -14.43 -0.55 19.69
C ASP A 124 -15.51 0.53 19.79
N ASP A 125 -15.46 1.39 20.81
CA ASP A 125 -16.40 2.52 20.97
C ASP A 125 -16.37 3.47 19.76
N PHE A 126 -15.18 3.74 19.22
CA PHE A 126 -15.03 4.54 18.02
C PHE A 126 -15.65 3.83 16.81
N ILE A 127 -15.37 2.53 16.63
CA ILE A 127 -15.92 1.73 15.54
C ILE A 127 -17.45 1.68 15.61
N LEU A 128 -18.02 1.45 16.79
CA LEU A 128 -19.48 1.42 17.00
C LEU A 128 -20.14 2.78 16.72
N THR A 129 -19.42 3.88 16.96
CA THR A 129 -19.91 5.23 16.70
C THR A 129 -19.81 5.62 15.24
N VAL A 130 -18.71 5.27 14.58
CA VAL A 130 -18.38 5.75 13.22
C VAL A 130 -18.82 4.77 12.14
N GLY A 131 -18.74 3.46 12.38
CA GLY A 131 -19.12 2.40 11.44
C GLY A 131 -20.52 2.58 10.83
N PRO A 132 -21.58 2.81 11.63
CA PRO A 132 -22.93 3.05 11.09
C PRO A 132 -23.06 4.29 10.21
N LYS A 133 -22.15 5.26 10.34
CA LYS A 133 -22.10 6.44 9.45
C LYS A 133 -21.45 6.08 8.12
N LEU A 134 -20.37 5.30 8.16
CA LEU A 134 -19.67 4.84 6.97
C LEU A 134 -20.56 3.93 6.11
N ILE A 135 -21.24 2.95 6.73
CA ILE A 135 -22.15 2.01 6.06
C ILE A 135 -23.27 2.72 5.30
N ARG A 136 -23.79 3.83 5.82
CA ARG A 136 -24.85 4.61 5.16
C ARG A 136 -24.34 5.47 4.01
N LYS A 137 -23.06 5.87 4.08
CA LYS A 137 -22.51 6.89 3.19
C LYS A 137 -21.76 6.29 2.00
N TYR A 138 -21.00 5.24 2.22
CA TYR A 138 -20.13 4.66 1.21
C TYR A 138 -20.70 3.35 0.68
N PRO A 139 -20.67 3.12 -0.65
CA PRO A 139 -21.01 1.84 -1.21
C PRO A 139 -20.00 0.78 -0.74
N TYR A 140 -20.52 -0.37 -0.31
CA TYR A 140 -19.72 -1.48 0.18
C TYR A 140 -20.27 -2.83 -0.28
N SER A 141 -19.39 -3.83 -0.28
CA SER A 141 -19.72 -5.25 -0.41
C SER A 141 -19.27 -5.96 0.86
N LEU A 142 -20.12 -6.83 1.39
CA LEU A 142 -19.87 -7.59 2.62
C LEU A 142 -19.97 -9.07 2.31
N MET A 143 -18.93 -9.82 2.68
CA MET A 143 -18.92 -11.27 2.63
C MET A 143 -18.61 -11.83 4.02
N VAL A 144 -19.45 -12.76 4.47
CA VAL A 144 -19.30 -13.43 5.76
C VAL A 144 -19.13 -14.92 5.49
N LEU A 145 -17.97 -15.46 5.86
CA LEU A 145 -17.71 -16.89 5.87
C LEU A 145 -18.04 -17.43 7.27
N ASP A 146 -19.23 -18.00 7.41
CA ASP A 146 -19.65 -18.62 8.67
C ASP A 146 -18.81 -19.86 9.03
N ASN A 147 -18.91 -20.25 10.30
CA ASN A 147 -18.12 -21.34 10.86
C ASN A 147 -18.41 -22.70 10.20
N GLU A 148 -19.67 -22.97 9.83
CA GLU A 148 -20.04 -24.26 9.24
C GLU A 148 -19.41 -24.41 7.85
N LYS A 149 -19.51 -23.35 7.05
CA LYS A 149 -18.93 -23.27 5.72
C LYS A 149 -17.41 -23.26 5.79
N TYR A 150 -16.81 -22.49 6.69
CA TYR A 150 -15.37 -22.49 6.95
C TYR A 150 -14.88 -23.91 7.24
N ASN A 151 -15.48 -24.58 8.22
CA ASN A 151 -15.12 -25.95 8.60
C ASN A 151 -15.30 -26.94 7.44
N SER A 152 -16.35 -26.78 6.63
CA SER A 152 -16.56 -27.60 5.43
C SER A 152 -15.45 -27.40 4.39
N LEU A 153 -14.97 -26.17 4.18
CA LEU A 153 -13.93 -25.87 3.21
C LEU A 153 -12.55 -26.35 3.68
N ILE A 154 -12.24 -26.18 4.97
CA ILE A 154 -11.02 -26.73 5.57
C ILE A 154 -10.98 -28.26 5.42
N LYS A 155 -12.09 -28.96 5.68
CA LYS A 155 -12.20 -30.42 5.45
C LYS A 155 -12.01 -30.81 3.98
N LYS A 156 -12.29 -29.91 3.04
CA LYS A 156 -12.05 -30.09 1.59
C LYS A 156 -10.61 -29.75 1.18
N GLY A 157 -9.71 -29.44 2.11
CA GLY A 157 -8.31 -29.15 1.85
C GLY A 157 -8.00 -27.68 1.55
N TRP A 158 -8.97 -26.77 1.73
CA TRP A 158 -8.68 -25.34 1.64
C TRP A 158 -7.80 -24.90 2.81
N ASN A 159 -6.89 -23.97 2.56
CA ASN A 159 -6.11 -23.30 3.60
C ASN A 159 -6.55 -21.83 3.74
N MET A 160 -6.11 -21.16 4.82
CA MET A 160 -6.48 -19.78 5.12
C MET A 160 -6.15 -18.80 3.98
N ASN A 161 -4.99 -18.95 3.34
CA ASN A 161 -4.59 -18.05 2.24
C ASN A 161 -5.51 -18.22 1.02
N SER A 162 -5.87 -19.46 0.68
CA SER A 162 -6.81 -19.75 -0.41
C SER A 162 -8.22 -19.24 -0.11
N LEU A 163 -8.67 -19.36 1.15
CA LEU A 163 -9.96 -18.83 1.59
C LEU A 163 -9.98 -17.31 1.48
N LYS A 164 -8.96 -16.62 2.02
CA LYS A 164 -8.85 -15.16 1.90
C LYS A 164 -8.88 -14.73 0.43
N ALA A 165 -8.05 -15.35 -0.42
CA ALA A 165 -8.02 -15.00 -1.84
C ALA A 165 -9.41 -15.14 -2.50
N ALA A 166 -10.16 -16.20 -2.18
CA ALA A 166 -11.50 -16.41 -2.71
C ALA A 166 -12.56 -15.45 -2.14
N LEU A 167 -12.44 -15.02 -0.88
CA LEU A 167 -13.38 -14.08 -0.27
C LEU A 167 -13.16 -12.64 -0.74
N HIS A 168 -11.93 -12.28 -1.10
CA HIS A 168 -11.59 -10.96 -1.65
C HIS A 168 -11.86 -10.83 -3.17
N ASN A 169 -12.00 -11.95 -3.89
CA ASN A 169 -12.20 -11.98 -5.34
C ASN A 169 -13.64 -11.70 -5.75
#